data_AF-A0A2H9Q9C1-F1
#
_entry.id   AF-A0A2H9Q9C1-F1
#
_cell.length_a   1.000
_cell.length_b   1.000
_cell.length_c   1.000
_cell.angle_alpha   90.00
_cell.angle_beta   90.00
_cell.angle_gamma   90.00
#
_symmetry.space_group_name_H-M   'P 1'
#
loop_
_entity.id
_entity.type
_entity.pdbx_description
1 polymer ?
#
loop_
_entity_poly.entity_id
_entity_poly.type
_entity_poly.pdbx_seq_one_letter_code
_entity_poly.pdbx_strand_id
1 'polypeptide(L)'
;MDIFDSHVHMSSTVSASLMISEMNAAGVSVSNLYSDAQHTLEAISQYPGRFITFVDTPDSSQPSAWLTQGQAFVTSAEEQLRTGKYYGIGEANLRLSDKNGNVLTPDINVPADTPIWLQLVDLSARYHVPISFHFVPEDAIANAAFERMLNHNKDAILLWCHLGFNSMTLNSTALNDYLLRYPNLYFDTAGIQNMQNPLPQYNSNWALLANQSNNGKLNEEWKQFFETWNSRILFGTDAGGGGNSLERWLNYESNTSDGAPPDAVGHWKHLFANLDYNAARNILSGNARELFLKEPKLPYNYSVSSDGKCYSIFVSSNSSVSGLTFDQDARAITFTVAGSIGTTGSATITIPTTLVRGNFTAQVDGRSVQIKETSNATHTTISLEYAGGIRLITLSG
;
A
#
# COMPACT_ATOMS: atom_id res chain seq x y z
N MET A 1 2.76 2.08 -17.76
CA MET A 1 2.59 2.75 -16.46
C MET A 1 3.91 2.61 -15.75
N ASP A 2 4.39 3.67 -15.13
CA ASP A 2 5.63 3.65 -14.35
C ASP A 2 5.38 2.97 -13.00
N ILE A 3 6.10 1.89 -12.67
CA ILE A 3 5.84 1.05 -11.48
C ILE A 3 6.86 1.34 -10.38
N PHE A 4 6.38 1.43 -9.14
CA PHE A 4 7.19 1.46 -7.93
C PHE A 4 6.94 0.16 -7.16
N ASP A 5 7.97 -0.66 -6.96
CA ASP A 5 7.89 -1.85 -6.11
C ASP A 5 8.30 -1.52 -4.67
N SER A 6 7.33 -1.46 -3.77
CA SER A 6 7.54 -1.02 -2.38
C SER A 6 8.28 -2.04 -1.50
N HIS A 7 8.63 -3.21 -2.04
CA HIS A 7 9.13 -4.30 -1.23
C HIS A 7 9.94 -5.28 -2.08
N VAL A 8 11.27 -5.14 -2.06
CA VAL A 8 12.21 -6.14 -2.58
C VAL A 8 13.39 -6.31 -1.64
N HIS A 9 14.09 -7.43 -1.76
CA HIS A 9 15.24 -7.79 -0.94
C HIS A 9 16.49 -8.01 -1.78
N MET A 10 17.65 -7.72 -1.21
CA MET A 10 18.94 -8.15 -1.75
C MET A 10 19.59 -9.14 -0.79
N SER A 11 19.99 -10.27 -1.36
CA SER A 11 20.78 -11.31 -0.70
C SER A 11 22.16 -11.43 -1.33
N SER A 12 23.05 -12.20 -0.72
CA SER A 12 24.40 -12.45 -1.23
C SER A 12 24.46 -13.17 -2.57
N THR A 13 23.34 -13.76 -3.04
CA THR A 13 23.28 -14.48 -4.33
C THR A 13 22.80 -13.59 -5.48
N VAL A 14 22.43 -12.34 -5.21
CA VAL A 14 21.83 -11.42 -6.18
C VAL A 14 22.61 -10.12 -6.24
N SER A 15 23.01 -9.71 -7.45
CA SER A 15 23.71 -8.44 -7.67
C SER A 15 22.74 -7.29 -7.97
N ALA A 16 23.11 -6.07 -7.60
CA ALA A 16 22.34 -4.87 -7.97
C ALA A 16 22.15 -4.75 -9.51
N SER A 17 23.13 -5.16 -10.31
CA SER A 17 23.00 -5.17 -11.78
C SER A 17 21.94 -6.14 -12.29
N LEU A 18 21.83 -7.33 -11.66
CA LEU A 18 20.78 -8.29 -12.01
C LEU A 18 19.41 -7.71 -11.67
N MET A 19 19.24 -7.18 -10.46
CA MET A 19 17.99 -6.54 -10.04
C MET A 19 17.55 -5.44 -11.00
N ILE A 20 18.48 -4.56 -11.41
CA ILE A 20 18.18 -3.49 -12.37
C ILE A 20 17.77 -4.03 -13.74
N SER A 21 18.40 -5.11 -14.21
CA SER A 21 18.02 -5.77 -15.46
C SER A 21 16.58 -6.26 -15.40
N GLU A 22 16.23 -6.98 -14.33
CA GLU A 22 14.89 -7.54 -14.10
C GLU A 22 13.84 -6.43 -13.90
N MET A 23 14.17 -5.40 -13.13
CA MET A 23 13.31 -4.21 -12.96
C MET A 23 13.04 -3.52 -14.30
N ASN A 24 14.07 -3.34 -15.14
CA ASN A 24 13.90 -2.73 -16.46
C ASN A 24 12.99 -3.57 -17.36
N ALA A 25 13.15 -4.90 -17.35
CA ALA A 25 12.31 -5.82 -18.11
C ALA A 25 10.84 -5.72 -17.66
N ALA A 26 10.60 -5.70 -16.35
CA ALA A 26 9.26 -5.58 -15.75
C ALA A 26 8.61 -4.20 -15.94
N GLY A 27 9.39 -3.16 -16.27
CA GLY A 27 8.94 -1.76 -16.30
C GLY A 27 8.85 -1.10 -14.92
N VAL A 28 9.65 -1.58 -13.96
CA VAL A 28 9.77 -1.02 -12.61
C VAL A 28 10.89 0.01 -12.56
N SER A 29 10.54 1.25 -12.22
CA SER A 29 11.52 2.34 -12.20
C SER A 29 12.20 2.50 -10.85
N VAL A 30 11.48 2.27 -9.76
CA VAL A 30 12.01 2.44 -8.40
C VAL A 30 11.56 1.27 -7.54
N SER A 31 12.45 0.80 -6.66
CA SER A 31 12.07 -0.16 -5.63
C SER A 31 12.56 0.26 -4.25
N ASN A 32 11.82 -0.12 -3.21
CA ASN A 32 12.34 -0.10 -1.85
C ASN A 32 13.15 -1.36 -1.59
N LEU A 33 14.43 -1.18 -1.27
CA LEU A 33 15.39 -2.27 -1.12
C LEU A 33 15.68 -2.53 0.35
N TYR A 34 15.21 -3.69 0.83
CA TYR A 34 15.59 -4.25 2.12
C TYR A 34 16.89 -5.05 1.98
N SER A 35 17.92 -4.60 2.70
CA SER A 35 19.21 -5.27 2.89
C SER A 35 19.97 -4.50 3.97
N ASP A 36 21.17 -4.94 4.34
CA ASP A 36 22.00 -4.16 5.24
C ASP A 36 22.43 -2.82 4.60
N ALA A 37 22.74 -1.85 5.46
CA ALA A 37 23.05 -0.49 5.06
C ALA A 37 24.24 -0.38 4.08
N GLN A 38 25.21 -1.30 4.13
CA GLN A 38 26.34 -1.24 3.21
C GLN A 38 25.87 -1.55 1.79
N HIS A 39 25.20 -2.69 1.60
CA HIS A 39 24.76 -3.12 0.28
C HIS A 39 23.73 -2.18 -0.33
N THR A 40 22.77 -1.68 0.45
CA THR A 40 21.77 -0.74 -0.07
C THR A 40 22.37 0.59 -0.50
N LEU A 41 23.30 1.16 0.29
CA LEU A 41 23.96 2.42 -0.06
C LEU A 41 24.90 2.27 -1.27
N GLU A 42 25.58 1.13 -1.41
CA GLU A 42 26.36 0.80 -2.60
C GLU A 42 25.46 0.71 -3.84
N ALA A 43 24.33 0.00 -3.76
CA ALA A 43 23.37 -0.11 -4.86
C ALA A 43 22.77 1.25 -5.26
N ILE A 44 22.38 2.08 -4.28
CA ILE A 44 21.89 3.45 -4.50
C ILE A 44 22.97 4.31 -5.17
N SER A 45 24.23 4.20 -4.74
CA SER A 45 25.33 4.95 -5.34
C SER A 45 25.60 4.53 -6.79
N GLN A 46 25.46 3.25 -7.12
CA GLN A 46 25.66 2.73 -8.48
C GLN A 46 24.48 3.05 -9.40
N TYR A 47 23.26 3.06 -8.86
CA TYR A 47 22.02 3.30 -9.60
C TYR A 47 21.15 4.39 -8.94
N PRO A 48 21.59 5.67 -8.98
CA PRO A 48 20.86 6.75 -8.32
C PRO A 48 19.40 6.85 -8.78
N GLY A 49 18.48 6.93 -7.82
CA GLY A 49 17.04 7.05 -8.08
C GLY A 49 16.34 5.74 -8.46
N ARG A 50 17.05 4.60 -8.50
CA ARG A 50 16.44 3.29 -8.77
C ARG A 50 16.05 2.54 -7.49
N PHE A 51 16.70 2.85 -6.38
CA PHE A 51 16.40 2.26 -5.09
C PHE A 51 16.20 3.36 -4.03
N ILE A 52 15.32 3.08 -3.08
CA ILE A 52 15.33 3.70 -1.76
C ILE A 52 15.71 2.64 -0.72
N THR A 53 16.04 3.07 0.49
CA THR A 53 16.41 2.15 1.58
C THR A 53 15.76 2.57 2.89
N PHE A 54 15.48 1.58 3.72
CA PHE A 54 14.98 1.73 5.09
C PHE A 54 16.10 1.44 6.07
N VAL A 55 15.95 1.90 7.31
CA VAL A 55 16.81 1.48 8.42
C VAL A 55 16.58 -0.01 8.63
N ASP A 56 17.61 -0.81 8.40
CA ASP A 56 17.56 -2.26 8.52
C ASP A 56 17.24 -2.70 9.95
N THR A 57 16.42 -3.73 10.07
CA THR A 57 16.03 -4.41 11.32
C THR A 57 16.34 -5.90 11.16
N PRO A 58 17.63 -6.28 11.23
CA PRO A 58 18.06 -7.60 10.81
C PRO A 58 17.43 -8.70 11.66
N ASP A 59 16.92 -9.72 10.99
CA ASP A 59 16.35 -10.89 11.62
C ASP A 59 17.41 -11.70 12.37
N SER A 60 17.04 -12.18 13.54
CA SER A 60 17.76 -13.23 14.24
C SER A 60 16.79 -14.06 15.06
N SER A 61 17.18 -15.29 15.41
CA SER A 61 16.44 -16.08 16.40
C SER A 61 16.20 -15.28 17.67
N GLN A 62 15.07 -15.51 18.35
CA GLN A 62 14.72 -14.80 19.57
C GLN A 62 15.85 -14.79 20.63
N PRO A 63 16.09 -13.65 21.29
CA PRO A 63 15.56 -12.32 20.96
C PRO A 63 16.23 -11.74 19.70
N SER A 64 15.47 -11.00 18.87
CA SER A 64 16.01 -10.33 17.70
C SER A 64 17.20 -9.41 18.06
N ALA A 65 18.21 -9.32 17.20
CA ALA A 65 19.46 -8.63 17.50
C ALA A 65 19.23 -7.14 17.83
N TRP A 66 18.38 -6.46 17.07
CA TRP A 66 17.98 -5.07 17.31
C TRP A 66 17.27 -4.89 18.67
N LEU A 67 16.49 -5.88 19.11
CA LEU A 67 15.81 -5.86 20.41
C LEU A 67 16.82 -6.00 21.56
N THR A 68 17.82 -6.86 21.39
CA THR A 68 18.91 -7.06 22.36
C THR A 68 19.77 -5.82 22.52
N GLN A 69 20.04 -5.11 21.42
CA GLN A 69 20.74 -3.82 21.44
C GLN A 69 19.92 -2.72 22.16
N GLY A 70 18.60 -2.86 22.20
CA GLY A 70 17.69 -1.99 22.92
C GLY A 70 17.86 -0.52 22.53
N GLN A 71 18.16 0.34 23.52
CA GLN A 71 18.28 1.79 23.29
C GLN A 71 19.42 2.16 22.32
N ALA A 72 20.48 1.35 22.24
CA ALA A 72 21.57 1.60 21.30
C ALA A 72 21.07 1.49 19.85
N PHE A 73 20.18 0.54 19.57
CA PHE A 73 19.55 0.41 18.26
C PHE A 73 18.64 1.59 17.95
N VAL A 74 17.78 2.01 18.89
CA VAL A 74 16.92 3.19 18.70
C VAL A 74 17.74 4.44 18.38
N THR A 75 18.87 4.63 19.07
CA THR A 75 19.78 5.76 18.84
C THR A 75 20.39 5.70 17.44
N SER A 76 20.88 4.53 17.03
CA SER A 76 21.44 4.30 15.69
C SER A 76 20.39 4.51 14.58
N ALA A 77 19.17 4.00 14.77
CA ALA A 77 18.08 4.19 13.83
C ALA A 77 17.73 5.68 13.67
N GLU A 78 17.68 6.42 14.78
CA GLU A 78 17.45 7.86 14.73
C GLU A 78 18.60 8.60 14.02
N GLU A 79 19.85 8.24 14.28
CA GLU A 79 21.01 8.82 13.60
C GLU A 79 20.96 8.59 12.08
N GLN A 80 20.57 7.39 11.64
CA GLN A 80 20.36 7.08 10.23
C GLN A 80 19.23 7.92 9.63
N LEU A 81 18.07 8.01 10.28
CA LEU A 81 16.94 8.83 9.82
C LEU A 81 17.30 10.32 9.71
N ARG A 82 18.09 10.86 10.64
CA ARG A 82 18.57 12.26 10.61
C ARG A 82 19.38 12.60 9.37
N THR A 83 19.99 11.61 8.71
CA THR A 83 20.73 11.85 7.46
C THR A 83 19.84 12.23 6.28
N GLY A 84 18.54 11.93 6.35
CA GLY A 84 17.60 12.07 5.24
C GLY A 84 17.79 11.06 4.11
N LYS A 85 18.71 10.09 4.25
CA LYS A 85 18.98 9.05 3.25
C LYS A 85 18.06 7.82 3.37
N TYR A 86 17.44 7.66 4.53
CA TYR A 86 16.60 6.51 4.85
C TYR A 86 15.13 6.93 4.82
N TYR A 87 14.34 6.17 4.08
CA TYR A 87 12.95 6.48 3.74
C TYR A 87 11.94 5.77 4.64
N GLY A 88 12.42 5.02 5.64
CA GLY A 88 11.61 4.23 6.56
C GLY A 88 12.46 3.42 7.54
N ILE A 89 11.79 2.61 8.35
CA ILE A 89 12.40 1.62 9.25
C ILE A 89 11.83 0.25 8.88
N GLY A 90 12.65 -0.78 8.81
CA GLY A 90 12.22 -2.13 8.47
C GLY A 90 13.06 -2.76 7.35
N GLU A 91 12.72 -3.96 6.91
CA GLU A 91 11.55 -4.75 7.30
C GLU A 91 11.74 -5.46 8.64
N ALA A 92 10.85 -5.21 9.60
CA ALA A 92 10.94 -5.82 10.93
C ALA A 92 10.04 -7.05 11.07
N ASN A 93 10.64 -8.21 11.30
CA ASN A 93 9.87 -9.36 11.77
C ASN A 93 9.60 -9.24 13.27
N LEU A 94 8.32 -9.06 13.61
CA LEU A 94 7.85 -9.03 14.99
C LEU A 94 7.26 -10.37 15.40
N ARG A 95 6.41 -10.98 14.57
CA ARG A 95 5.85 -12.29 14.88
C ARG A 95 5.59 -13.11 13.63
N LEU A 96 6.20 -14.29 13.58
CA LEU A 96 6.08 -15.26 12.49
C LEU A 96 5.59 -16.61 13.04
N SER A 97 4.46 -17.09 12.52
CA SER A 97 3.91 -18.43 12.80
C SER A 97 3.44 -19.06 11.49
N ASP A 98 3.26 -20.39 11.46
CA ASP A 98 2.53 -21.13 10.41
C ASP A 98 1.01 -21.13 10.69
N LYS A 99 0.19 -21.65 9.77
CA LYS A 99 -1.28 -21.68 9.95
C LYS A 99 -1.76 -22.52 11.15
N ASN A 100 -0.89 -23.37 11.71
CA ASN A 100 -1.17 -24.21 12.86
C ASN A 100 -0.63 -23.60 14.15
N GLY A 101 -0.09 -22.37 14.10
CA GLY A 101 0.55 -21.70 15.22
C GLY A 101 1.95 -22.22 15.55
N ASN A 102 2.56 -23.02 14.67
CA ASN A 102 3.96 -23.42 14.85
C ASN A 102 4.88 -22.25 14.50
N VAL A 103 5.89 -22.05 15.32
CA VAL A 103 6.94 -21.07 15.10
C VAL A 103 7.72 -21.38 13.80
N LEU A 104 7.87 -20.38 12.93
CA LEU A 104 8.71 -20.46 11.73
C LEU A 104 10.18 -20.21 12.08
N THR A 105 11.12 -20.57 11.17
CA THR A 105 12.54 -20.26 11.35
C THR A 105 12.93 -19.03 10.52
N PRO A 106 13.61 -18.01 11.11
CA PRO A 106 14.00 -17.91 12.53
C PRO A 106 12.78 -17.78 13.45
N ASP A 107 12.89 -18.37 14.65
CA ASP A 107 11.87 -18.20 15.70
C ASP A 107 11.82 -16.72 16.08
N ILE A 108 10.73 -16.05 15.71
CA ILE A 108 10.50 -14.64 15.98
C ILE A 108 9.12 -14.46 16.61
N ASN A 109 9.13 -14.00 17.86
CA ASN A 109 7.93 -13.74 18.67
C ASN A 109 8.17 -12.55 19.63
N VAL A 110 8.20 -11.36 19.03
CA VAL A 110 8.28 -10.06 19.68
C VAL A 110 6.88 -9.46 19.78
N PRO A 111 6.38 -9.15 21.00
CA PRO A 111 5.14 -8.40 21.15
C PRO A 111 5.19 -7.05 20.41
N ALA A 112 4.12 -6.69 19.71
CA ALA A 112 4.04 -5.44 18.96
C ALA A 112 4.06 -4.18 19.85
N ASP A 113 3.99 -4.31 21.17
CA ASP A 113 3.96 -3.22 22.13
C ASP A 113 5.17 -3.21 23.08
N THR A 114 6.29 -3.84 22.69
CA THR A 114 7.51 -3.71 23.49
C THR A 114 8.00 -2.25 23.55
N PRO A 115 8.57 -1.78 24.69
CA PRO A 115 9.03 -0.40 24.81
C PRO A 115 10.07 0.03 23.76
N ILE A 116 10.92 -0.89 23.29
CA ILE A 116 11.91 -0.59 22.23
C ILE A 116 11.21 -0.41 20.88
N TRP A 117 10.27 -1.29 20.54
CA TRP A 117 9.51 -1.17 19.29
C TRP A 117 8.67 0.10 19.26
N LEU A 118 7.98 0.44 20.36
CA LEU A 118 7.18 1.67 20.44
C LEU A 118 8.02 2.94 20.27
N GLN A 119 9.30 2.93 20.67
CA GLN A 119 10.21 4.03 20.34
C GLN A 119 10.52 4.12 18.84
N LEU A 120 10.63 3.01 18.11
CA LEU A 120 10.78 3.03 16.66
C LEU A 120 9.50 3.55 15.97
N VAL A 121 8.32 3.19 16.50
CA VAL A 121 7.03 3.77 16.07
C VAL A 121 7.01 5.29 16.29
N ASP A 122 7.56 5.78 17.41
CA ASP A 122 7.68 7.23 17.65
C ASP A 122 8.68 7.92 16.69
N LEU A 123 9.73 7.22 16.24
CA LEU A 123 10.62 7.72 15.19
C LEU A 123 9.90 7.84 13.85
N SER A 124 9.04 6.88 13.50
CA SER A 124 8.20 6.95 12.30
C SER A 124 7.39 8.25 12.28
N ALA A 125 6.70 8.57 13.39
CA ALA A 125 5.96 9.82 13.53
C ALA A 125 6.87 11.06 13.44
N ARG A 126 7.99 11.07 14.19
CA ARG A 126 8.91 12.22 14.27
C ARG A 126 9.52 12.58 12.91
N TYR A 127 9.96 11.58 12.15
CA TYR A 127 10.62 11.77 10.86
C TYR A 127 9.66 11.69 9.67
N HIS A 128 8.36 11.42 9.92
CA HIS A 128 7.33 11.26 8.90
C HIS A 128 7.69 10.19 7.86
N VAL A 129 8.26 9.08 8.32
CA VAL A 129 8.65 7.92 7.49
C VAL A 129 7.87 6.69 7.93
N PRO A 130 7.51 5.77 7.02
CA PRO A 130 6.90 4.48 7.37
C PRO A 130 7.80 3.60 8.23
N ILE A 131 7.18 2.74 9.04
CA ILE A 131 7.78 1.53 9.59
C ILE A 131 7.11 0.30 8.98
N SER A 132 7.89 -0.55 8.34
CA SER A 132 7.45 -1.79 7.70
C SER A 132 7.68 -2.98 8.63
N PHE A 133 6.66 -3.83 8.79
CA PHE A 133 6.73 -4.95 9.71
C PHE A 133 5.83 -6.13 9.36
N HIS A 134 6.29 -7.29 9.81
CA HIS A 134 5.61 -8.58 9.79
C HIS A 134 5.02 -8.88 11.17
N PHE A 135 3.71 -9.06 11.25
CA PHE A 135 3.05 -9.43 12.49
C PHE A 135 1.80 -10.30 12.24
N VAL A 136 1.59 -11.29 13.12
CA VAL A 136 0.46 -12.21 13.08
C VAL A 136 -0.35 -12.08 14.39
N PRO A 137 -1.51 -11.40 14.40
CA PRO A 137 -2.35 -11.22 15.58
C PRO A 137 -3.31 -12.41 15.80
N GLU A 138 -2.79 -13.65 15.83
CA GLU A 138 -3.62 -14.88 15.84
C GLU A 138 -4.34 -15.16 17.18
N ASP A 139 -3.81 -14.67 18.30
CA ASP A 139 -4.38 -14.85 19.63
C ASP A 139 -4.75 -13.51 20.29
N ALA A 140 -5.57 -13.57 21.36
CA ALA A 140 -6.08 -12.39 22.03
C ALA A 140 -4.99 -11.49 22.65
N ILE A 141 -3.87 -12.07 23.10
CA ILE A 141 -2.74 -11.32 23.69
C ILE A 141 -1.98 -10.62 22.56
N ALA A 142 -1.67 -11.33 21.48
CA ALA A 142 -1.03 -10.81 20.28
C ALA A 142 -1.84 -9.65 19.69
N ASN A 143 -3.14 -9.88 19.50
CA ASN A 143 -4.06 -8.88 18.97
C ASN A 143 -4.12 -7.66 19.90
N ALA A 144 -4.20 -7.84 21.21
CA ALA A 144 -4.22 -6.71 22.14
C ALA A 144 -2.91 -5.89 22.10
N ALA A 145 -1.75 -6.54 21.95
CA ALA A 145 -0.47 -5.85 21.75
C ALA A 145 -0.43 -5.07 20.43
N PHE A 146 -0.93 -5.68 19.35
CA PHE A 146 -1.03 -5.04 18.05
C PHE A 146 -1.94 -3.81 18.07
N GLU A 147 -3.11 -3.93 18.70
CA GLU A 147 -4.03 -2.81 18.89
C GLU A 147 -3.41 -1.67 19.72
N ARG A 148 -2.59 -1.99 20.74
CA ARG A 148 -1.83 -0.98 21.49
C ARG A 148 -0.79 -0.27 20.62
N MET A 149 -0.06 -1.01 19.78
CA MET A 149 0.90 -0.44 18.82
C MET A 149 0.23 0.51 17.83
N LEU A 150 -0.88 0.07 17.21
CA LEU A 150 -1.63 0.87 16.23
C LEU A 150 -2.20 2.17 16.83
N ASN A 151 -2.46 2.20 18.14
CA ASN A 151 -2.95 3.38 18.87
C ASN A 151 -1.83 4.19 19.55
N HIS A 152 -0.60 3.70 19.59
CA HIS A 152 0.49 4.29 20.37
C HIS A 152 0.77 5.73 19.96
N ASN A 153 0.90 5.97 18.66
CA ASN A 153 1.16 7.29 18.11
C ASN A 153 0.38 7.46 16.80
N LYS A 154 -0.60 8.37 16.82
CA LYS A 154 -1.51 8.57 15.68
C LYS A 154 -0.84 9.17 14.46
N ASP A 155 0.34 9.77 14.61
CA ASP A 155 1.11 10.35 13.50
C ASP A 155 2.11 9.35 12.92
N ALA A 156 2.30 8.18 13.54
CA ALA A 156 3.15 7.13 13.01
C ALA A 156 2.55 6.50 11.76
N ILE A 157 3.39 6.21 10.77
CA ILE A 157 3.03 5.59 9.51
C ILE A 157 3.41 4.11 9.58
N LEU A 158 2.42 3.24 9.55
CA LEU A 158 2.58 1.81 9.79
C LEU A 158 2.33 1.07 8.48
N LEU A 159 3.32 0.36 7.93
CA LEU A 159 3.18 -0.48 6.74
C LEU A 159 3.17 -1.95 7.18
N TRP A 160 1.98 -2.54 7.23
CA TRP A 160 1.80 -3.94 7.56
C TRP A 160 1.97 -4.78 6.30
N CYS A 161 3.04 -5.55 6.25
CA CYS A 161 3.47 -6.23 5.04
C CYS A 161 2.46 -7.31 4.61
N HIS A 162 2.44 -7.58 3.30
CA HIS A 162 1.75 -8.71 2.68
C HIS A 162 0.24 -8.76 2.95
N LEU A 163 -0.44 -7.61 2.91
CA LEU A 163 -1.88 -7.47 3.24
C LEU A 163 -2.21 -8.03 4.63
N GLY A 164 -1.28 -7.83 5.58
CA GLY A 164 -1.39 -8.33 6.95
C GLY A 164 -1.18 -9.83 7.10
N PHE A 165 -0.55 -10.48 6.11
CA PHE A 165 -0.32 -11.91 6.10
C PHE A 165 1.11 -12.29 6.50
N ASN A 166 1.23 -13.37 7.27
CA ASN A 166 2.39 -14.26 7.16
C ASN A 166 2.01 -15.75 7.20
N SER A 167 0.84 -16.09 7.76
CA SER A 167 0.25 -17.44 7.71
C SER A 167 -1.28 -17.52 7.95
N MET A 168 -2.00 -16.39 7.91
CA MET A 168 -3.44 -16.33 8.21
C MET A 168 -4.30 -16.14 6.97
N THR A 169 -5.26 -17.00 6.65
CA THR A 169 -6.18 -16.80 5.50
C THR A 169 -6.60 -15.33 5.29
N LEU A 170 -6.35 -14.77 4.11
CA LEU A 170 -6.72 -13.38 3.82
C LEU A 170 -8.21 -13.14 4.10
N ASN A 171 -8.51 -11.99 4.70
CA ASN A 171 -9.86 -11.62 5.12
C ASN A 171 -10.10 -10.13 4.88
N SER A 172 -10.78 -9.80 3.78
CA SER A 172 -11.04 -8.41 3.40
C SER A 172 -11.85 -7.65 4.46
N THR A 173 -12.75 -8.32 5.20
CA THR A 173 -13.57 -7.70 6.25
C THR A 173 -12.71 -7.26 7.44
N ALA A 174 -11.75 -8.09 7.86
CA ALA A 174 -10.82 -7.73 8.92
C ALA A 174 -9.89 -6.57 8.49
N LEU A 175 -9.35 -6.63 7.27
CA LEU A 175 -8.50 -5.55 6.74
C LEU A 175 -9.28 -4.23 6.59
N ASN A 176 -10.54 -4.29 6.16
CA ASN A 176 -11.44 -3.13 6.13
C ASN A 176 -11.62 -2.51 7.51
N ASP A 177 -11.84 -3.31 8.56
CA ASP A 177 -12.00 -2.82 9.93
C ASP A 177 -10.74 -2.10 10.42
N TYR A 178 -9.56 -2.66 10.17
CA TYR A 178 -8.29 -2.01 10.51
C TYR A 178 -8.12 -0.66 9.79
N LEU A 179 -8.36 -0.59 8.48
CA LEU A 179 -8.25 0.66 7.72
C LEU A 179 -9.29 1.70 8.13
N LEU A 180 -10.48 1.28 8.58
CA LEU A 180 -11.48 2.18 9.14
C LEU A 180 -11.04 2.78 10.47
N ARG A 181 -10.29 2.06 11.30
CA ARG A 181 -9.88 2.52 12.63
C ARG A 181 -8.55 3.28 12.64
N TYR A 182 -7.63 2.93 11.74
CA TYR A 182 -6.25 3.42 11.79
C TYR A 182 -5.89 4.26 10.57
N PRO A 183 -5.81 5.61 10.71
CA PRO A 183 -5.63 6.53 9.58
C PRO A 183 -4.25 6.51 8.92
N ASN A 184 -3.25 5.93 9.56
CA ASN A 184 -1.89 5.87 9.03
C ASN A 184 -1.38 4.42 8.87
N LEU A 185 -2.28 3.44 8.81
CA LEU A 185 -1.99 2.03 8.46
C LEU A 185 -2.02 1.78 6.94
N TYR A 186 -0.98 1.20 6.40
CA TYR A 186 -0.87 0.84 5.00
C TYR A 186 -0.62 -0.67 4.88
N PHE A 187 -0.90 -1.20 3.71
CA PHE A 187 -0.52 -2.56 3.36
C PHE A 187 0.36 -2.56 2.11
N ASP A 188 1.24 -3.53 1.97
CA ASP A 188 1.81 -3.90 0.67
C ASP A 188 1.24 -5.24 0.18
N THR A 189 1.40 -5.52 -1.11
CA THR A 189 0.96 -6.78 -1.72
C THR A 189 2.02 -7.88 -1.73
N ALA A 190 3.17 -7.63 -1.12
CA ALA A 190 4.36 -8.47 -1.30
C ALA A 190 4.12 -9.89 -0.79
N GLY A 191 4.86 -10.86 -1.31
CA GLY A 191 4.80 -12.25 -0.85
C GLY A 191 3.56 -13.05 -1.31
N ILE A 192 2.40 -12.41 -1.51
CA ILE A 192 1.12 -13.11 -1.77
C ILE A 192 1.16 -13.93 -3.07
N GLN A 193 1.88 -13.50 -4.11
CA GLN A 193 2.01 -14.27 -5.36
C GLN A 193 2.81 -15.56 -5.21
N ASN A 194 3.55 -15.73 -4.11
CA ASN A 194 4.20 -16.99 -3.71
C ASN A 194 3.23 -18.00 -3.07
N MET A 195 1.97 -17.61 -2.88
CA MET A 195 0.96 -18.38 -2.13
C MET A 195 -0.05 -19.03 -3.06
N GLN A 196 0.45 -19.86 -3.98
CA GLN A 196 -0.32 -20.39 -5.11
C GLN A 196 -1.00 -21.74 -4.87
N ASN A 197 -0.93 -22.29 -3.66
CA ASN A 197 -1.58 -23.57 -3.40
C ASN A 197 -3.10 -23.44 -3.62
N PRO A 198 -3.78 -24.49 -4.11
CA PRO A 198 -5.23 -24.43 -4.31
C PRO A 198 -5.96 -24.39 -2.97
N LEU A 199 -7.15 -23.77 -2.94
CA LEU A 199 -7.99 -23.77 -1.75
C LEU A 199 -8.48 -25.19 -1.41
N PRO A 200 -8.60 -25.56 -0.12
CA PRO A 200 -8.33 -24.76 1.09
C PRO A 200 -6.94 -25.03 1.70
N GLN A 201 -5.91 -25.29 0.88
CA GLN A 201 -4.58 -25.65 1.39
C GLN A 201 -3.89 -24.47 2.08
N TYR A 202 -2.84 -24.76 2.86
CA TYR A 202 -1.96 -23.69 3.38
C TYR A 202 -1.32 -22.91 2.24
N ASN A 203 -0.96 -21.65 2.46
CA ASN A 203 -0.25 -20.85 1.46
C ASN A 203 -1.03 -20.72 0.13
N SER A 204 -2.33 -20.42 0.22
CA SER A 204 -3.30 -20.39 -0.89
C SER A 204 -3.91 -19.01 -1.15
N ASN A 205 -3.36 -17.95 -0.54
CA ASN A 205 -3.95 -16.62 -0.62
C ASN A 205 -4.08 -16.07 -2.03
N TRP A 206 -3.17 -16.45 -2.94
CA TRP A 206 -3.30 -16.07 -4.33
C TRP A 206 -4.63 -16.55 -4.92
N ALA A 207 -5.04 -17.76 -4.58
CA ALA A 207 -6.31 -18.33 -5.01
C ALA A 207 -7.54 -17.69 -4.33
N LEU A 208 -7.37 -16.99 -3.19
CA LEU A 208 -8.43 -16.16 -2.60
C LEU A 208 -8.62 -14.84 -3.35
N LEU A 209 -7.54 -14.26 -3.88
CA LEU A 209 -7.59 -13.04 -4.68
C LEU A 209 -8.12 -13.31 -6.08
N ALA A 210 -7.52 -14.29 -6.75
CA ALA A 210 -7.74 -14.57 -8.16
C ALA A 210 -8.95 -15.48 -8.38
N ASN A 211 -9.91 -15.01 -9.17
CA ASN A 211 -10.94 -15.88 -9.72
C ASN A 211 -10.39 -16.65 -10.92
N GLN A 212 -10.06 -17.93 -10.72
CA GLN A 212 -9.55 -18.82 -11.77
C GLN A 212 -10.52 -18.97 -12.96
N SER A 213 -11.83 -18.85 -12.74
CA SER A 213 -12.83 -18.87 -13.82
C SER A 213 -12.91 -17.57 -14.64
N ASN A 214 -12.28 -16.49 -14.16
CA ASN A 214 -12.23 -15.18 -14.81
C ASN A 214 -10.80 -14.85 -15.29
N ASN A 215 -10.15 -15.82 -15.93
CA ASN A 215 -8.77 -15.73 -16.41
C ASN A 215 -7.76 -15.28 -15.34
N GLY A 216 -8.02 -15.50 -14.04
CA GLY A 216 -7.10 -15.09 -12.97
C GLY A 216 -7.16 -13.61 -12.58
N LYS A 217 -8.23 -12.89 -12.95
CA LYS A 217 -8.50 -11.52 -12.44
C LYS A 217 -8.94 -11.54 -10.99
N LEU A 218 -8.89 -10.38 -10.31
CA LEU A 218 -9.49 -10.24 -8.98
C LEU A 218 -10.96 -10.67 -8.99
N ASN A 219 -11.37 -11.42 -7.96
CA ASN A 219 -12.78 -11.63 -7.69
C ASN A 219 -13.46 -10.33 -7.21
N GLU A 220 -14.79 -10.32 -7.14
CA GLU A 220 -15.53 -9.08 -6.86
C GLU A 220 -15.25 -8.53 -5.45
N GLU A 221 -15.11 -9.39 -4.45
CA GLU A 221 -14.79 -8.99 -3.07
C GLU A 221 -13.46 -8.23 -3.01
N TRP A 222 -12.41 -8.80 -3.59
CA TRP A 222 -11.09 -8.17 -3.56
C TRP A 222 -10.99 -6.98 -4.50
N LYS A 223 -11.66 -7.02 -5.66
CA LYS A 223 -11.80 -5.83 -6.50
C LYS A 223 -12.39 -4.67 -5.68
N GLN A 224 -13.49 -4.90 -4.98
CA GLN A 224 -14.12 -3.88 -4.13
C GLN A 224 -13.17 -3.40 -3.03
N PHE A 225 -12.43 -4.29 -2.37
CA PHE A 225 -11.43 -3.94 -1.35
C PHE A 225 -10.35 -3.02 -1.92
N PHE A 226 -9.69 -3.41 -3.02
CA PHE A 226 -8.62 -2.64 -3.64
C PHE A 226 -9.12 -1.29 -4.18
N GLU A 227 -10.31 -1.22 -4.77
CA GLU A 227 -10.89 0.05 -5.23
C GLU A 227 -11.27 0.97 -4.07
N THR A 228 -11.82 0.41 -2.98
CA THR A 228 -12.19 1.18 -1.78
C THR A 228 -10.94 1.75 -1.11
N TRP A 229 -9.88 0.97 -0.95
CA TRP A 229 -8.68 1.36 -0.20
C TRP A 229 -7.47 1.69 -1.09
N ASN A 230 -7.72 2.12 -2.33
CA ASN A 230 -6.67 2.33 -3.32
C ASN A 230 -5.60 3.37 -2.97
N SER A 231 -5.78 4.17 -1.92
CA SER A 231 -4.76 5.11 -1.40
C SER A 231 -3.93 4.56 -0.22
N ARG A 232 -4.24 3.34 0.25
CA ARG A 232 -3.67 2.73 1.46
C ARG A 232 -3.00 1.39 1.21
N ILE A 233 -2.84 1.03 -0.07
CA ILE A 233 -2.27 -0.23 -0.51
C ILE A 233 -1.14 0.06 -1.48
N LEU A 234 0.03 -0.51 -1.25
CA LEU A 234 1.21 -0.38 -2.07
C LEU A 234 1.45 -1.70 -2.82
N PHE A 235 1.94 -1.60 -4.05
CA PHE A 235 2.44 -2.75 -4.78
C PHE A 235 3.81 -3.15 -4.25
N GLY A 236 3.94 -4.41 -3.87
CA GLY A 236 5.20 -5.06 -3.50
C GLY A 236 5.28 -6.45 -4.10
N THR A 237 6.49 -6.91 -4.44
CA THR A 237 6.70 -8.29 -4.93
C THR A 237 7.37 -9.20 -3.92
N ASP A 238 8.16 -8.71 -2.97
CA ASP A 238 8.99 -9.57 -2.13
C ASP A 238 10.01 -10.40 -2.97
N ALA A 239 10.44 -9.83 -4.10
CA ALA A 239 11.53 -10.38 -4.91
C ALA A 239 12.82 -10.41 -4.08
N GLY A 240 13.56 -11.51 -4.17
CA GLY A 240 14.76 -11.71 -3.35
C GLY A 240 14.50 -12.12 -1.90
N GLY A 241 13.26 -12.12 -1.43
CA GLY A 241 12.91 -12.57 -0.08
C GLY A 241 12.99 -14.10 0.07
N GLY A 242 13.27 -14.56 1.29
CA GLY A 242 13.28 -15.99 1.64
C GLY A 242 14.41 -16.83 1.00
N GLY A 243 14.29 -18.15 1.13
CA GLY A 243 15.35 -19.11 0.73
C GLY A 243 15.54 -19.31 -0.78
N ASN A 244 14.62 -18.80 -1.60
CA ASN A 244 14.63 -18.86 -3.08
C ASN A 244 14.86 -17.47 -3.69
N SER A 245 15.78 -16.70 -3.07
CA SER A 245 16.04 -15.30 -3.40
C SER A 245 16.37 -15.06 -4.88
N LEU A 246 17.26 -15.88 -5.45
CA LEU A 246 17.68 -15.75 -6.84
C LEU A 246 16.53 -16.09 -7.79
N GLU A 247 15.80 -17.17 -7.53
CA GLU A 247 14.67 -17.63 -8.35
C GLU A 247 13.57 -16.58 -8.44
N ARG A 248 13.27 -15.90 -7.32
CA ARG A 248 12.27 -14.80 -7.30
C ARG A 248 12.70 -13.60 -8.12
N TRP A 249 14.00 -13.27 -8.17
CA TRP A 249 14.51 -12.22 -9.04
C TRP A 249 14.50 -12.64 -10.51
N LEU A 250 14.93 -13.86 -10.82
CA LEU A 250 14.88 -14.38 -12.18
C LEU A 250 13.44 -14.43 -12.70
N ASN A 251 12.46 -14.71 -11.82
CA ASN A 251 11.05 -14.72 -12.18
C ASN A 251 10.31 -13.38 -11.93
N TYR A 252 11.04 -12.27 -11.84
CA TYR A 252 10.46 -10.96 -11.57
C TYR A 252 9.53 -10.48 -12.69
N GLU A 253 10.01 -10.59 -13.94
CA GLU A 253 9.21 -10.45 -15.18
C GLU A 253 9.12 -11.77 -15.96
N SER A 254 10.09 -12.65 -15.77
CA SER A 254 10.27 -13.80 -16.65
C SER A 254 9.78 -15.12 -16.03
N ASN A 255 9.86 -16.19 -16.82
CA ASN A 255 9.46 -17.55 -16.44
C ASN A 255 10.67 -18.48 -16.53
N THR A 256 11.82 -18.07 -15.99
CA THR A 256 13.13 -18.67 -16.30
C THR A 256 13.66 -19.63 -15.25
N SER A 257 13.05 -19.67 -14.06
CA SER A 257 13.54 -20.49 -12.96
C SER A 257 12.45 -21.33 -12.30
N ASP A 258 12.77 -22.59 -12.00
CA ASP A 258 11.96 -23.42 -11.12
C ASP A 258 12.21 -23.01 -9.67
N GLY A 259 11.16 -22.95 -8.85
CA GLY A 259 11.29 -22.68 -7.41
C GLY A 259 10.73 -21.34 -6.93
N ALA A 260 10.26 -20.48 -7.84
CA ALA A 260 9.45 -19.30 -7.52
C ALA A 260 8.30 -19.15 -8.54
N PRO A 261 7.19 -18.48 -8.19
CA PRO A 261 6.19 -18.02 -9.15
C PRO A 261 6.82 -17.33 -10.36
N PRO A 262 6.41 -17.66 -11.59
CA PRO A 262 6.77 -16.89 -12.78
C PRO A 262 6.18 -15.47 -12.74
N ASP A 263 6.79 -14.55 -13.49
CA ASP A 263 6.29 -13.21 -13.81
C ASP A 263 5.57 -12.50 -12.64
N ALA A 264 6.30 -12.28 -11.55
CA ALA A 264 5.74 -11.71 -10.32
C ALA A 264 5.05 -10.35 -10.56
N VAL A 265 5.65 -9.49 -11.38
CA VAL A 265 5.10 -8.16 -11.69
C VAL A 265 3.90 -8.27 -12.65
N GLY A 266 3.99 -9.09 -13.70
CA GLY A 266 2.92 -9.28 -14.67
C GLY A 266 1.68 -9.95 -14.07
N HIS A 267 1.86 -10.90 -13.14
CA HIS A 267 0.77 -11.49 -12.38
C HIS A 267 -0.08 -10.43 -11.65
N TRP A 268 0.55 -9.52 -10.91
CA TRP A 268 -0.16 -8.45 -10.24
C TRP A 268 -0.79 -7.45 -11.20
N LYS A 269 -0.08 -7.07 -12.28
CA LYS A 269 -0.64 -6.21 -13.34
C LYS A 269 -1.89 -6.83 -13.96
N HIS A 270 -1.88 -8.14 -14.16
CA HIS A 270 -3.00 -8.89 -14.70
C HIS A 270 -4.18 -8.94 -13.74
N LEU A 271 -3.93 -9.19 -12.44
CA LEU A 271 -4.98 -9.11 -11.41
C LEU A 271 -5.60 -7.71 -11.35
N PHE A 272 -4.79 -6.66 -11.40
CA PHE A 272 -5.26 -5.28 -11.32
C PHE A 272 -5.85 -4.71 -12.62
N ALA A 273 -5.78 -5.46 -13.73
CA ALA A 273 -6.31 -5.01 -15.02
C ALA A 273 -7.84 -4.85 -15.05
N ASN A 274 -8.57 -5.33 -14.03
CA ASN A 274 -10.02 -5.13 -13.89
C ASN A 274 -10.41 -4.10 -12.81
N LEU A 275 -9.44 -3.40 -12.21
CA LEU A 275 -9.70 -2.26 -11.35
C LEU A 275 -9.96 -0.99 -12.18
N ASP A 276 -10.58 0.00 -11.57
CA ASP A 276 -10.50 1.39 -12.05
C ASP A 276 -9.03 1.80 -12.32
N TYR A 277 -8.81 2.55 -13.41
CA TYR A 277 -7.47 2.98 -13.82
C TYR A 277 -6.74 3.76 -12.72
N ASN A 278 -7.45 4.64 -11.99
CA ASN A 278 -6.83 5.42 -10.92
C ASN A 278 -6.42 4.52 -9.76
N ALA A 279 -7.26 3.52 -9.42
CA ALA A 279 -6.94 2.56 -8.37
C ALA A 279 -5.68 1.75 -8.72
N ALA A 280 -5.62 1.16 -9.91
CA ALA A 280 -4.45 0.42 -10.38
C ALA A 280 -3.19 1.31 -10.40
N ARG A 281 -3.30 2.55 -10.90
CA ARG A 281 -2.19 3.52 -10.92
C ARG A 281 -1.66 3.86 -9.53
N ASN A 282 -2.56 4.07 -8.58
CA ASN A 282 -2.19 4.43 -7.21
C ASN A 282 -1.47 3.26 -6.53
N ILE A 283 -2.03 2.06 -6.63
CA ILE A 283 -1.46 0.85 -6.02
C ILE A 283 -0.10 0.53 -6.62
N LEU A 284 0.01 0.51 -7.95
CA LEU A 284 1.26 0.13 -8.64
C LEU A 284 2.40 1.15 -8.51
N SER A 285 2.12 2.39 -8.09
CA SER A 285 3.14 3.45 -8.13
C SER A 285 2.83 4.65 -7.26
N GLY A 286 1.66 5.26 -7.45
CA GLY A 286 1.34 6.57 -6.88
C GLY A 286 1.47 6.63 -5.36
N ASN A 287 1.01 5.59 -4.67
CA ASN A 287 1.02 5.55 -3.21
C ASN A 287 2.45 5.45 -2.64
N ALA A 288 3.30 4.61 -3.24
CA ALA A 288 4.70 4.49 -2.78
C ALA A 288 5.49 5.78 -3.04
N ARG A 289 5.24 6.45 -4.18
CA ARG A 289 5.83 7.75 -4.50
C ARG A 289 5.39 8.85 -3.53
N GLU A 290 4.11 8.90 -3.19
CA GLU A 290 3.59 9.82 -2.19
C GLU A 290 4.18 9.51 -0.80
N LEU A 291 4.11 8.24 -0.38
CA LEU A 291 4.47 7.85 0.98
C LEU A 291 5.97 7.96 1.24
N PHE A 292 6.79 7.50 0.31
CA PHE A 292 8.24 7.43 0.48
C PHE A 292 8.91 8.67 -0.10
N LEU A 293 8.68 8.99 -1.37
CA LEU A 293 9.38 10.08 -2.06
C LEU A 293 8.77 11.46 -1.78
N LYS A 294 7.64 11.52 -1.07
CA LYS A 294 6.89 12.76 -0.78
C LYS A 294 6.47 13.50 -2.05
N GLU A 295 6.28 12.75 -3.14
CA GLU A 295 5.75 13.31 -4.38
C GLU A 295 4.26 13.67 -4.21
N PRO A 296 3.77 14.75 -4.84
CA PRO A 296 2.37 15.12 -4.74
C PRO A 296 1.44 14.02 -5.26
N LYS A 297 0.41 13.68 -4.49
CA LYS A 297 -0.64 12.76 -4.93
C LYS A 297 -1.30 13.28 -6.21
N LEU A 298 -1.27 12.46 -7.25
CA LEU A 298 -1.90 12.81 -8.52
C LEU A 298 -3.43 12.75 -8.39
N PRO A 299 -4.18 13.73 -8.92
CA PRO A 299 -5.63 13.68 -8.96
C PRO A 299 -6.16 12.40 -9.63
N TYR A 300 -7.32 11.96 -9.18
CA TYR A 300 -8.12 10.95 -9.85
C TYR A 300 -8.74 11.57 -11.10
N ASN A 301 -8.54 10.96 -12.26
CA ASN A 301 -9.08 11.42 -13.53
C ASN A 301 -10.13 10.43 -14.04
N TYR A 302 -11.36 10.90 -14.21
CA TYR A 302 -12.48 10.12 -14.71
C TYR A 302 -12.96 10.69 -16.04
N SER A 303 -13.11 9.81 -17.03
CA SER A 303 -13.73 10.16 -18.32
C SER A 303 -15.22 9.82 -18.26
N VAL A 304 -16.07 10.80 -18.49
CA VAL A 304 -17.54 10.64 -18.55
C VAL A 304 -18.06 11.04 -19.91
N SER A 305 -19.12 10.38 -20.38
CA SER A 305 -19.73 10.67 -21.68
C SER A 305 -21.05 11.40 -21.50
N SER A 306 -21.27 12.47 -22.27
CA SER A 306 -22.53 13.20 -22.32
C SER A 306 -22.74 13.80 -23.71
N ASP A 307 -23.94 13.64 -24.27
CA ASP A 307 -24.29 14.08 -25.63
C ASP A 307 -23.27 13.66 -26.72
N GLY A 308 -22.77 12.42 -26.62
CA GLY A 308 -21.79 11.88 -27.56
C GLY A 308 -20.38 12.50 -27.46
N LYS A 309 -20.09 13.28 -26.42
CA LYS A 309 -18.77 13.85 -26.13
C LYS A 309 -18.21 13.28 -24.83
N CYS A 310 -16.89 13.14 -24.75
CA CYS A 310 -16.19 12.73 -23.54
C CYS A 310 -15.65 13.97 -22.80
N TYR A 311 -15.77 13.95 -21.48
CA TYR A 311 -15.31 15.00 -20.58
C TYR A 311 -14.46 14.39 -19.47
N SER A 312 -13.43 15.11 -19.04
CA SER A 312 -12.62 14.72 -17.89
C SER A 312 -13.08 15.44 -16.62
N ILE A 313 -13.36 14.67 -15.57
CA ILE A 313 -13.59 15.16 -14.22
C ILE A 313 -12.37 14.77 -13.38
N PHE A 314 -11.81 15.74 -12.67
CA PHE A 314 -10.69 15.50 -11.76
C PHE A 314 -11.15 15.59 -10.31
N VAL A 315 -10.75 14.62 -9.49
CA VAL A 315 -10.97 14.63 -8.04
C VAL A 315 -9.63 14.59 -7.33
N SER A 316 -9.33 15.59 -6.52
CA SER A 316 -8.18 15.57 -5.59
C SER A 316 -8.70 15.33 -4.18
N SER A 317 -8.18 14.34 -3.47
CA SER A 317 -8.65 13.99 -2.13
C SER A 317 -7.55 13.35 -1.27
N ASN A 318 -7.60 13.63 0.04
CA ASN A 318 -6.80 12.93 1.05
C ASN A 318 -7.34 11.52 1.37
N SER A 319 -8.48 11.13 0.81
CA SER A 319 -9.05 9.79 0.90
C SER A 319 -8.83 9.01 -0.40
N SER A 320 -9.12 7.71 -0.39
CA SER A 320 -9.35 6.98 -1.63
C SER A 320 -10.58 7.54 -2.34
N VAL A 321 -10.57 7.56 -3.68
CA VAL A 321 -11.74 7.88 -4.51
C VAL A 321 -12.00 6.72 -5.46
N SER A 322 -13.25 6.34 -5.63
CA SER A 322 -13.66 5.27 -6.55
C SER A 322 -15.09 5.45 -7.06
N GLY A 323 -15.42 4.71 -8.13
CA GLY A 323 -16.80 4.59 -8.61
C GLY A 323 -17.44 5.89 -9.09
N LEU A 324 -16.67 6.81 -9.70
CA LEU A 324 -17.25 8.04 -10.22
C LEU A 324 -18.18 7.75 -11.40
N THR A 325 -19.41 8.24 -11.32
CA THR A 325 -20.40 8.21 -12.39
C THR A 325 -20.99 9.59 -12.63
N PHE A 326 -21.53 9.79 -13.83
CA PHE A 326 -22.27 10.99 -14.21
C PHE A 326 -23.63 10.59 -14.76
N ASP A 327 -24.69 11.10 -14.15
CA ASP A 327 -26.07 11.01 -14.62
C ASP A 327 -26.41 12.30 -15.37
N GLN A 328 -26.63 12.19 -16.67
CA GLN A 328 -26.91 13.32 -17.54
C GLN A 328 -28.30 13.92 -17.29
N ASP A 329 -29.30 13.09 -17.00
CA ASP A 329 -30.69 13.54 -16.82
C ASP A 329 -30.85 14.25 -15.48
N ALA A 330 -30.22 13.70 -14.43
CA ALA A 330 -30.19 14.31 -13.11
C ALA A 330 -29.11 15.40 -12.96
N ARG A 331 -28.21 15.55 -13.94
CA ARG A 331 -27.00 16.39 -13.88
C ARG A 331 -26.20 16.17 -12.61
N ALA A 332 -26.05 14.90 -12.24
CA ALA A 332 -25.48 14.49 -10.98
C ALA A 332 -24.16 13.75 -11.18
N ILE A 333 -23.14 14.10 -10.41
CA ILE A 333 -21.89 13.35 -10.31
C ILE A 333 -21.92 12.63 -8.96
N THR A 334 -21.71 11.32 -8.97
CA THR A 334 -21.58 10.53 -7.73
C THR A 334 -20.27 9.79 -7.69
N PHE A 335 -19.64 9.71 -6.51
CA PHE A 335 -18.44 8.91 -6.29
C PHE A 335 -18.31 8.54 -4.82
N THR A 336 -17.56 7.48 -4.55
CA THR A 336 -17.25 7.03 -3.19
C THR A 336 -15.91 7.59 -2.76
N VAL A 337 -15.84 8.02 -1.50
CA VAL A 337 -14.59 8.32 -0.81
C VAL A 337 -14.41 7.36 0.36
N ALA A 338 -13.18 6.93 0.62
CA ALA A 338 -12.88 6.07 1.76
C ALA A 338 -11.64 6.54 2.52
N GLY A 339 -11.85 6.81 3.80
CA GLY A 339 -10.82 7.11 4.79
C GLY A 339 -11.21 6.53 6.15
N SER A 340 -10.41 6.77 7.18
CA SER A 340 -10.65 6.22 8.51
C SER A 340 -11.68 7.04 9.30
N ILE A 341 -12.51 6.37 10.11
CA ILE A 341 -13.48 6.99 11.00
C ILE A 341 -12.76 7.88 12.03
N GLY A 342 -13.38 9.00 12.39
CA GLY A 342 -12.80 9.96 13.35
C GLY A 342 -11.77 10.91 12.76
N THR A 343 -11.54 10.87 11.45
CA THR A 343 -10.76 11.86 10.70
C THR A 343 -11.66 12.82 9.91
N THR A 344 -11.07 13.90 9.37
CA THR A 344 -11.72 14.80 8.41
C THR A 344 -11.18 14.54 7.02
N GLY A 345 -12.05 14.10 6.12
CA GLY A 345 -11.75 13.97 4.70
C GLY A 345 -12.04 15.27 3.95
N SER A 346 -11.35 15.47 2.82
CA SER A 346 -11.59 16.60 1.93
C SER A 346 -11.52 16.15 0.47
N ALA A 347 -12.31 16.79 -0.38
CA ALA A 347 -12.29 16.57 -1.83
C ALA A 347 -12.41 17.90 -2.58
N THR A 348 -11.60 18.05 -3.63
CA THR A 348 -11.68 19.12 -4.61
C THR A 348 -11.96 18.52 -5.98
N ILE A 349 -13.10 18.87 -6.56
CA ILE A 349 -13.61 18.34 -7.82
C ILE A 349 -13.51 19.44 -8.88
N THR A 350 -12.91 19.15 -10.03
CA THR A 350 -12.82 20.06 -11.17
C THR A 350 -13.62 19.50 -12.33
N ILE A 351 -14.63 20.26 -12.78
CA ILE A 351 -15.65 19.86 -13.75
C ILE A 351 -15.63 20.85 -14.92
N PRO A 352 -15.67 20.40 -16.18
CA PRO A 352 -15.82 21.31 -17.32
C PRO A 352 -17.16 22.04 -17.29
N THR A 353 -17.16 23.36 -17.49
CA THR A 353 -18.38 24.20 -17.53
C THR A 353 -19.33 23.87 -18.69
N THR A 354 -18.87 23.05 -19.65
CA THR A 354 -19.68 22.53 -20.74
C THR A 354 -20.47 21.28 -20.37
N LEU A 355 -20.09 20.57 -19.30
CA LEU A 355 -20.73 19.33 -18.86
C LEU A 355 -21.92 19.61 -17.94
N VAL A 356 -21.69 20.37 -16.87
CA VAL A 356 -22.74 20.81 -15.94
C VAL A 356 -22.61 22.33 -15.76
N ARG A 357 -23.75 23.03 -15.79
CA ARG A 357 -23.85 24.48 -15.63
C ARG A 357 -24.88 24.80 -14.57
N GLY A 358 -24.54 25.71 -13.67
CA GLY A 358 -25.45 26.15 -12.62
C GLY A 358 -24.71 26.32 -11.30
N ASN A 359 -25.48 26.55 -10.25
CA ASN A 359 -24.96 26.53 -8.89
C ASN A 359 -24.98 25.08 -8.40
N PHE A 360 -23.84 24.60 -7.91
CA PHE A 360 -23.80 23.24 -7.40
C PHE A 360 -24.35 23.13 -5.99
N THR A 361 -24.89 21.97 -5.69
CA THR A 361 -25.14 21.50 -4.32
C THR A 361 -24.40 20.19 -4.11
N ALA A 362 -23.99 19.93 -2.87
CA ALA A 362 -23.34 18.68 -2.51
C ALA A 362 -24.06 17.98 -1.38
N GLN A 363 -24.06 16.65 -1.43
CA GLN A 363 -24.52 15.79 -0.36
C GLN A 363 -23.44 14.75 -0.01
N VAL A 364 -23.35 14.42 1.26
CA VAL A 364 -22.57 13.31 1.81
C VAL A 364 -23.55 12.36 2.46
N ASP A 365 -23.62 11.12 1.97
CA ASP A 365 -24.57 10.10 2.41
C ASP A 365 -26.04 10.63 2.43
N GLY A 366 -26.41 11.39 1.39
CA GLY A 366 -27.74 11.99 1.23
C GLY A 366 -28.01 13.23 2.09
N ARG A 367 -27.01 13.72 2.85
CA ARG A 367 -27.14 14.93 3.68
C ARG A 367 -26.41 16.10 3.05
N SER A 368 -27.07 17.24 2.91
CA SER A 368 -26.47 18.46 2.36
C SER A 368 -25.24 18.91 3.17
N VAL A 369 -24.18 19.28 2.46
CA VAL A 369 -22.97 19.87 3.04
C VAL A 369 -22.65 21.21 2.39
N GLN A 370 -21.85 22.02 3.09
CA GLN A 370 -21.35 23.27 2.53
C GLN A 370 -20.27 22.99 1.50
N ILE A 371 -20.24 23.82 0.46
CA ILE A 371 -19.22 23.77 -0.58
C ILE A 371 -18.59 25.15 -0.76
N LYS A 372 -17.33 25.13 -1.21
CA LYS A 372 -16.69 26.29 -1.80
C LYS A 372 -16.63 26.09 -3.31
N GLU A 373 -17.30 26.96 -4.05
CA GLU A 373 -17.33 26.93 -5.51
C GLU A 373 -16.51 28.09 -6.09
N THR A 374 -15.67 27.79 -7.08
CA THR A 374 -14.97 28.79 -7.90
C THR A 374 -15.05 28.38 -9.36
N SER A 375 -15.43 29.32 -10.24
CA SER A 375 -15.62 29.04 -11.67
C SER A 375 -14.76 29.96 -12.53
N ASN A 376 -14.23 29.44 -13.64
CA ASN A 376 -13.62 30.20 -14.72
C ASN A 376 -14.33 29.90 -16.05
N ALA A 377 -13.79 30.39 -17.18
CA ALA A 377 -14.44 30.21 -18.49
C ALA A 377 -14.59 28.73 -18.91
N THR A 378 -13.75 27.84 -18.41
CA THR A 378 -13.64 26.45 -18.87
C THR A 378 -14.01 25.41 -17.81
N HIS A 379 -13.83 25.73 -16.53
CA HIS A 379 -14.02 24.79 -15.43
C HIS A 379 -14.68 25.43 -14.21
N THR A 380 -15.43 24.61 -13.48
CA THR A 380 -15.91 24.86 -12.12
C THR A 380 -15.17 23.94 -11.17
N THR A 381 -14.65 24.50 -10.09
CA THR A 381 -14.00 23.78 -9.01
C THR A 381 -14.85 23.85 -7.76
N ILE A 382 -15.14 22.69 -7.17
CA ILE A 382 -15.95 22.52 -5.98
C ILE A 382 -15.09 21.87 -4.90
N SER A 383 -14.99 22.49 -3.74
CA SER A 383 -14.30 21.93 -2.57
C SER A 383 -15.30 21.65 -1.45
N LEU A 384 -15.18 20.49 -0.81
CA LEU A 384 -15.97 20.13 0.37
C LEU A 384 -15.15 19.30 1.37
N GLU A 385 -15.61 19.28 2.61
CA GLU A 385 -15.12 18.43 3.69
C GLU A 385 -16.20 17.44 4.11
N TYR A 386 -15.78 16.30 4.65
CA TYR A 386 -16.67 15.25 5.12
C TYR A 386 -16.04 14.49 6.29
N ALA A 387 -16.88 13.87 7.13
CA ALA A 387 -16.40 12.97 8.17
C ALA A 387 -15.81 11.70 7.54
N GLY A 388 -14.65 11.28 8.01
CA GLY A 388 -13.97 10.07 7.57
C GLY A 388 -14.80 8.80 7.76
N GLY A 389 -14.43 7.76 7.03
CA GLY A 389 -15.22 6.55 6.78
C GLY A 389 -15.41 6.34 5.27
N ILE A 390 -16.25 5.38 4.91
CA ILE A 390 -16.69 5.19 3.52
C ILE A 390 -17.95 6.05 3.32
N ARG A 391 -17.89 7.00 2.40
CA ARG A 391 -18.97 7.98 2.13
C ARG A 391 -19.30 8.03 0.66
N LEU A 392 -20.59 8.18 0.37
CA LEU A 392 -21.07 8.53 -0.97
C LEU A 392 -21.17 10.05 -1.09
N ILE A 393 -20.48 10.61 -2.07
CA ILE A 393 -20.56 12.02 -2.43
C ILE A 393 -21.46 12.16 -3.65
N THR A 394 -22.42 13.08 -3.59
CA THR A 394 -23.27 13.46 -4.72
C THR A 394 -23.16 14.96 -4.95
N LEU A 395 -22.80 15.37 -6.16
CA LEU A 395 -22.85 16.75 -6.63
C LEU A 395 -23.98 16.89 -7.64
N SER A 396 -24.82 17.91 -7.50
CA SER A 396 -25.93 18.20 -8.43
C SER A 396 -25.87 19.67 -8.86
N GLY A 397 -26.05 19.95 -10.15
CA GLY A 397 -25.93 21.30 -10.71
C GLY A 397 -26.91 21.65 -11.83
#